data_AF-A0A146K8X5-F1
#
_entry.id   AF-A0A146K8X5-F1
#
_cell.length_a   1.000
_cell.length_b   1.000
_cell.length_c   1.000
_cell.angle_alpha   90.00
_cell.angle_beta   90.00
_cell.angle_gamma   90.00
#
_symmetry.space_group_name_H-M   'P 1'
#
loop_
_entity.id
_entity.type
_entity.pdbx_description
1 polymer ?
#
loop_
_entity_poly.entity_id
_entity_poly.type
_entity_poly.pdbx_seq_one_letter_code
_entity_poly.pdbx_strand_id
1 'polypeptide(L)'
;IFCEGAFTFLYDVFSWDNQNGEAYIRFVLDYICEIFPSGSKETCQDFIDQEYEKLVSFLFDEFPPKNVCILAGACESDIPPEYKTECELCSIFYQFALDMINFEATVEAIEDLLKYVCDVFPTVIRIGCDIFVDKNYEKLLDYLSNKYSTEEACRMMGACTD
;
A
#
# COMPACT_ATOMS: atom_id res chain seq x y z
N ILE A 1 6.45 20.70 -11.92
CA ILE A 1 7.09 20.88 -13.25
C ILE A 1 8.23 19.88 -13.49
N PHE A 2 9.34 19.88 -12.72
CA PHE A 2 10.44 18.95 -13.01
C PHE A 2 10.03 17.48 -12.83
N CYS A 3 9.33 17.14 -11.75
CA CYS A 3 8.82 15.79 -11.51
C CYS A 3 7.88 15.34 -12.63
N GLU A 4 6.83 16.12 -12.92
CA GLU A 4 5.86 15.76 -13.96
C GLU A 4 6.54 15.63 -15.33
N GLY A 5 7.44 16.56 -15.70
CA GLY A 5 8.18 16.45 -16.95
C GLY A 5 9.09 15.21 -17.00
N ALA A 6 9.72 14.84 -15.88
CA ALA A 6 10.54 13.63 -15.79
C ALA A 6 9.68 12.37 -15.92
N PHE A 7 8.54 12.28 -15.24
CA PHE A 7 7.65 11.12 -15.32
C PHE A 7 6.92 11.04 -16.66
N THR A 8 6.47 12.15 -17.24
CA THR A 8 5.98 12.19 -18.62
C THR A 8 7.06 11.72 -19.58
N PHE A 9 8.29 12.21 -19.45
CA PHE A 9 9.42 11.74 -20.27
C PHE A 9 9.74 10.27 -20.03
N LEU A 10 9.65 9.75 -18.80
CA LEU A 10 9.82 8.33 -18.53
C LEU A 10 8.72 7.52 -19.22
N TYR A 11 7.46 7.93 -19.16
CA TYR A 11 6.34 7.26 -19.82
C TYR A 11 6.52 7.31 -21.35
N ASP A 12 6.98 8.44 -21.89
CA ASP A 12 7.21 8.65 -23.32
C ASP A 12 8.46 7.89 -23.83
N VAL A 13 9.59 7.97 -23.13
CA VAL A 13 10.86 7.31 -23.51
C VAL A 13 10.82 5.82 -23.30
N PHE A 14 10.26 5.39 -22.17
CA PHE A 14 10.05 3.97 -21.97
C PHE A 14 8.98 3.44 -22.89
N SER A 15 8.16 4.31 -23.53
CA SER A 15 7.06 3.94 -24.43
C SER A 15 6.56 2.58 -24.00
N TRP A 16 5.97 2.51 -22.79
CA TRP A 16 5.56 1.31 -22.07
C TRP A 16 4.57 0.53 -22.94
N ASP A 17 5.10 -0.03 -24.02
CA ASP A 17 4.47 -0.83 -25.05
C ASP A 17 4.26 -2.19 -24.39
N ASN A 18 3.16 -2.82 -24.75
CA ASN A 18 2.71 -4.15 -24.34
C ASN A 18 3.82 -5.22 -24.33
N GLN A 19 4.99 -4.96 -24.94
CA GLN A 19 6.14 -5.86 -24.94
C GLN A 19 7.17 -5.67 -23.83
N ASN A 20 7.38 -4.47 -23.28
CA ASN A 20 8.53 -4.22 -22.36
C ASN A 20 8.11 -3.80 -20.95
N GLY A 21 7.20 -2.84 -20.83
CA GLY A 21 6.77 -2.31 -19.53
C GLY A 21 5.89 -3.29 -18.78
N GLU A 22 4.83 -3.73 -19.45
CA GLU A 22 3.93 -4.78 -19.01
C GLU A 22 4.69 -6.07 -18.67
N ALA A 23 5.52 -6.56 -19.59
CA ALA A 23 6.31 -7.77 -19.37
C ALA A 23 7.21 -7.69 -18.11
N TYR A 24 7.72 -6.50 -17.79
CA TYR A 24 8.50 -6.29 -16.57
C TYR A 24 7.64 -6.30 -15.30
N ILE A 25 6.44 -5.72 -15.33
CA ILE A 25 5.48 -5.83 -14.22
C ILE A 25 5.12 -7.29 -13.99
N ARG A 26 4.80 -8.01 -15.07
CA ARG A 26 4.48 -9.43 -15.01
C ARG A 26 5.62 -10.22 -14.37
N PHE A 27 6.85 -9.97 -14.82
CA PHE A 27 8.04 -10.59 -14.25
C PHE A 27 8.19 -10.32 -12.74
N VAL A 28 7.94 -9.10 -12.28
CA VAL A 28 7.98 -8.75 -10.85
C VAL A 28 6.87 -9.46 -10.08
N LEU A 29 5.64 -9.47 -10.61
CA LEU A 29 4.50 -10.15 -9.98
C LEU A 29 4.71 -11.66 -9.88
N ASP A 30 5.23 -12.29 -10.93
CA ASP A 30 5.58 -13.70 -10.94
C ASP A 30 6.70 -13.99 -9.92
N TYR A 31 7.71 -13.12 -9.82
CA TYR A 31 8.76 -13.21 -8.80
C TYR A 31 8.20 -13.09 -7.38
N ILE A 32 7.21 -12.23 -7.15
CA ILE A 32 6.52 -12.13 -5.85
C ILE A 32 5.87 -13.48 -5.50
N CYS A 33 5.21 -14.14 -6.46
CA CYS A 33 4.62 -15.45 -6.24
C CYS A 33 5.65 -16.54 -5.90
N GLU A 34 6.90 -16.43 -6.36
CA GLU A 34 8.00 -17.34 -5.98
C GLU A 34 8.44 -17.21 -4.51
N ILE A 35 8.15 -16.07 -3.87
CA ILE A 35 8.48 -15.83 -2.46
C ILE A 35 7.51 -16.54 -1.52
N PHE A 36 6.28 -16.82 -1.98
CA PHE A 36 5.26 -17.46 -1.15
C PHE A 36 5.61 -18.91 -0.81
N PRO A 37 5.30 -19.37 0.42
CA PRO A 37 5.53 -20.76 0.83
C PRO A 37 4.72 -21.75 -0.03
N SER A 38 5.22 -22.98 -0.11
CA SER A 38 4.63 -24.07 -0.92
C SER A 38 3.19 -24.35 -0.48
N GLY A 39 2.23 -23.95 -1.33
CA GLY A 39 0.78 -24.01 -1.11
C GLY A 39 0.06 -22.73 -1.56
N SER A 40 0.68 -21.56 -1.39
CA SER A 40 0.09 -20.25 -1.76
C SER A 40 0.64 -19.68 -3.07
N LYS A 41 1.78 -20.22 -3.54
CA LYS A 41 2.37 -19.86 -4.83
C LYS A 41 1.40 -20.05 -6.00
N GLU A 42 0.73 -21.19 -6.06
CA GLU A 42 -0.19 -21.53 -7.16
C GLU A 42 -1.43 -20.62 -7.15
N THR A 43 -1.96 -20.31 -5.96
CA THR A 43 -3.03 -19.32 -5.79
C THR A 43 -2.60 -17.91 -6.18
N CYS A 44 -1.36 -17.51 -5.86
CA CYS A 44 -0.81 -16.23 -6.29
C CYS A 44 -0.70 -16.17 -7.82
N GLN A 45 -0.16 -17.23 -8.45
CA GLN A 45 -0.03 -17.32 -9.90
C GLN A 45 -1.40 -17.26 -10.59
N ASP A 46 -2.39 -18.01 -10.10
CA ASP A 46 -3.75 -18.00 -10.61
C ASP A 46 -4.38 -16.60 -10.52
N PHE A 47 -4.15 -15.89 -9.42
CA PHE A 47 -4.62 -14.52 -9.25
C PHE A 47 -3.97 -13.57 -10.26
N ILE A 48 -2.64 -13.63 -10.41
CA ILE A 48 -1.93 -12.82 -11.42
C ILE A 48 -2.46 -13.15 -12.81
N ASP A 49 -2.59 -14.42 -13.19
CA ASP A 49 -3.10 -14.82 -14.51
C ASP A 49 -4.50 -14.28 -14.83
N GLN A 50 -5.38 -14.22 -13.84
CA GLN A 50 -6.75 -13.77 -14.02
C GLN A 50 -6.89 -12.25 -14.00
N GLU A 51 -6.07 -11.57 -13.20
CA GLU A 51 -6.26 -10.16 -12.88
C GLU A 51 -5.18 -9.26 -13.50
N TYR A 52 -4.16 -9.83 -14.15
CA TYR A 52 -3.01 -9.10 -14.70
C TYR A 52 -3.42 -7.88 -15.53
N GLU A 53 -4.28 -8.05 -16.54
CA GLU A 53 -4.71 -6.95 -17.41
C GLU A 53 -5.42 -5.83 -16.62
N LYS A 54 -6.23 -6.20 -15.61
CA LYS A 54 -6.93 -5.23 -14.77
C LYS A 54 -5.98 -4.50 -13.83
N LEU A 55 -5.01 -5.22 -13.25
CA LEU A 55 -3.96 -4.65 -12.41
C LEU A 55 -3.11 -3.66 -13.19
N VAL A 56 -2.69 -4.03 -14.40
CA VAL A 56 -1.93 -3.15 -15.29
C VAL A 56 -2.74 -1.90 -15.66
N SER A 57 -4.00 -2.07 -16.10
CA SER A 57 -4.88 -0.95 -16.41
C SER A 57 -5.06 -0.01 -15.21
N PHE A 58 -5.33 -0.57 -14.02
CA PHE A 58 -5.47 0.21 -12.79
C PHE A 58 -4.21 1.00 -12.44
N LEU A 59 -3.03 0.39 -12.57
CA LEU A 59 -1.76 1.09 -12.33
C LEU A 59 -1.57 2.28 -13.27
N PHE A 60 -2.00 2.18 -14.52
CA PHE A 60 -1.92 3.29 -15.44
C PHE A 60 -2.94 4.40 -15.16
N ASP A 61 -4.15 4.01 -14.82
CA ASP A 61 -5.25 4.94 -14.60
C ASP A 61 -5.07 5.72 -13.28
N GLU A 62 -4.58 5.06 -12.22
CA GLU A 62 -4.43 5.66 -10.90
C GLU A 62 -3.09 6.38 -10.69
N PHE A 63 -2.06 6.05 -11.48
CA PHE A 63 -0.73 6.65 -11.36
C PHE A 63 -0.31 7.41 -12.63
N PRO A 64 -1.07 8.41 -13.14
CA PRO A 64 -0.53 9.34 -14.10
C PRO A 64 0.66 10.10 -13.49
N PRO A 65 1.57 10.66 -14.32
CA PRO A 65 2.73 11.43 -13.85
C PRO A 65 2.42 12.46 -12.76
N LYS A 66 1.26 13.12 -12.84
CA LYS A 66 0.78 14.05 -11.81
C LYS A 66 0.55 13.37 -10.46
N ASN A 67 -0.15 12.24 -10.42
CA ASN A 67 -0.44 11.52 -9.18
C ASN A 67 0.85 10.96 -8.57
N VAL A 68 1.76 10.42 -9.39
CA VAL A 68 3.08 9.98 -8.94
C VAL A 68 3.86 11.15 -8.31
N CYS A 69 3.76 12.34 -8.88
CA CYS A 69 4.44 13.53 -8.33
C CYS A 69 3.78 14.09 -7.07
N ILE A 70 2.46 14.00 -6.93
CA ILE A 70 1.75 14.31 -5.68
C ILE A 70 2.21 13.36 -4.58
N LEU A 71 2.23 12.07 -4.87
CA LEU A 71 2.68 11.00 -3.99
C LEU A 71 4.17 11.16 -3.59
N ALA A 72 5.01 11.59 -4.52
CA ALA A 72 6.42 11.90 -4.27
C ALA A 72 6.64 13.24 -3.53
N GLY A 73 5.58 14.01 -3.24
CA GLY A 73 5.66 15.33 -2.60
C GLY A 73 6.23 16.44 -3.48
N ALA A 74 6.36 16.18 -4.78
CA ALA A 74 6.91 17.11 -5.75
C ALA A 74 5.83 18.02 -6.38
N CYS A 75 4.56 17.68 -6.20
CA CYS A 75 3.39 18.49 -6.55
C CYS A 75 2.41 18.56 -5.37
N GLU A 76 1.68 19.67 -5.25
CA GLU A 76 0.56 19.76 -4.31
C GLU A 76 -0.65 18.96 -4.85
N SER A 77 -1.40 18.33 -3.96
CA SER A 77 -2.62 17.62 -4.32
C SER A 77 -3.77 18.61 -4.52
N ASP A 78 -4.36 18.64 -5.72
CA ASP A 78 -5.63 19.33 -5.97
C ASP A 78 -6.85 18.53 -5.48
N ILE A 79 -6.64 17.24 -5.17
CA ILE A 79 -7.64 16.36 -4.57
C ILE A 79 -7.57 16.60 -3.06
N PRO A 80 -8.61 17.18 -2.44
CA PRO A 80 -8.72 17.18 -1.01
C PRO A 80 -8.69 15.73 -0.57
N PRO A 81 -7.89 15.35 0.44
CA PRO A 81 -7.99 14.01 0.99
C PRO A 81 -9.45 13.66 1.25
N GLU A 82 -9.94 12.54 0.71
CA GLU A 82 -11.31 12.06 0.93
C GLU A 82 -11.44 11.39 2.31
N TYR A 83 -10.85 12.01 3.32
CA TYR A 83 -11.03 11.69 4.72
C TYR A 83 -11.35 12.99 5.45
N LYS A 84 -12.44 12.97 6.19
CA LYS A 84 -12.98 14.15 6.88
C LYS A 84 -12.46 14.24 8.30
N THR A 85 -11.93 13.14 8.86
CA THR A 85 -11.50 13.07 10.27
C THR A 85 -10.32 12.12 10.48
N GLU A 86 -9.59 12.31 11.58
CA GLU A 86 -8.57 11.37 12.06
C GLU A 86 -9.17 9.98 12.34
N CYS A 87 -10.44 9.92 12.74
CA CYS A 87 -11.18 8.67 12.94
C CYS A 87 -11.39 7.89 11.64
N GLU A 88 -11.78 8.57 10.55
CA GLU A 88 -11.92 7.95 9.24
C GLU A 88 -10.58 7.43 8.71
N LEU A 89 -9.51 8.22 8.87
CA LEU A 89 -8.15 7.78 8.54
C LEU A 89 -7.74 6.53 9.30
N CYS A 90 -7.91 6.55 10.63
CA CYS A 90 -7.60 5.40 11.46
C CYS A 90 -8.39 4.16 11.02
N SER A 91 -9.68 4.34 10.74
CA SER A 91 -10.56 3.22 10.38
C SER A 91 -10.13 2.57 9.06
N ILE A 92 -9.80 3.38 8.05
CA ILE A 92 -9.32 2.88 6.75
C ILE A 92 -8.02 2.11 6.91
N PHE A 93 -7.01 2.72 7.54
CA PHE A 93 -5.68 2.11 7.62
C PHE A 93 -5.64 0.91 8.57
N TYR A 94 -6.38 0.95 9.68
CA TYR A 94 -6.43 -0.17 10.62
C TYR A 94 -7.22 -1.35 10.05
N GLN A 95 -8.33 -1.10 9.35
CA GLN A 95 -9.05 -2.17 8.66
C GLN A 95 -8.19 -2.80 7.58
N PHE A 96 -7.47 -2.00 6.80
CA PHE A 96 -6.51 -2.50 5.81
C PHE A 96 -5.42 -3.37 6.46
N ALA A 97 -4.91 -2.99 7.63
CA ALA A 97 -3.96 -3.80 8.37
C ALA A 97 -4.57 -5.14 8.83
N LEU A 98 -5.82 -5.14 9.31
CA LEU A 98 -6.54 -6.38 9.66
C LEU A 98 -6.74 -7.28 8.44
N ASP A 99 -7.07 -6.72 7.28
CA ASP A 99 -7.33 -7.48 6.05
C ASP A 99 -6.05 -8.12 5.49
N MET A 100 -4.88 -7.48 5.68
CA MET A 100 -3.58 -8.04 5.30
C MET A 100 -3.11 -9.19 6.22
N ILE A 101 -3.62 -9.25 7.44
CA ILE A 101 -3.26 -10.25 8.45
C ILE A 101 -4.25 -11.41 8.34
N ASN A 102 -3.76 -12.61 8.01
CA ASN A 102 -4.63 -13.79 7.97
C ASN A 102 -5.19 -14.12 9.38
N PHE A 103 -6.22 -14.97 9.45
CA PHE A 103 -6.88 -15.31 10.73
C PHE A 103 -5.96 -16.05 11.73
N GLU A 104 -4.71 -16.38 11.38
CA GLU A 104 -3.74 -17.08 12.23
C GLU A 104 -2.34 -16.45 12.17
N ALA A 105 -2.25 -15.13 11.99
CA ALA A 105 -0.95 -14.49 11.88
C ALA A 105 -0.16 -14.64 13.18
N THR A 106 1.12 -14.99 13.05
CA THR A 106 2.05 -15.03 14.18
C THR A 106 2.45 -13.61 14.55
N VAL A 107 2.90 -13.43 15.80
CA VAL A 107 3.47 -12.14 16.25
C VAL A 107 4.58 -11.67 15.32
N GLU A 108 5.46 -12.60 14.90
CA GLU A 108 6.56 -12.33 13.97
C GLU A 108 6.06 -11.80 12.60
N ALA A 109 4.96 -12.35 12.06
CA ALA A 109 4.36 -11.86 10.83
C ALA A 109 3.78 -10.43 10.97
N ILE A 110 3.27 -10.09 12.15
CA ILE A 110 2.76 -8.75 12.46
C ILE A 110 3.91 -7.75 12.63
N GLU A 111 5.02 -8.17 13.27
CA GLU A 111 6.23 -7.35 13.36
C GLU A 111 6.81 -7.04 11.97
N ASP A 112 6.89 -8.05 11.10
CA ASP A 112 7.30 -7.85 9.71
C ASP A 112 6.33 -6.92 8.96
N LEU A 113 5.02 -7.08 9.15
CA LEU A 113 4.04 -6.16 8.56
C LEU A 113 4.28 -4.72 9.01
N LEU A 114 4.37 -4.46 10.31
CA LEU A 114 4.57 -3.10 10.84
C LEU A 114 5.88 -2.49 10.36
N LYS A 115 6.91 -3.31 10.13
CA LYS A 115 8.19 -2.89 9.58
C LYS A 115 8.12 -2.46 8.12
N TYR A 116 7.33 -3.15 7.29
CA TYR A 116 7.31 -2.93 5.83
C TYR A 116 6.06 -2.22 5.31
N VAL A 117 5.01 -2.06 6.13
CA VAL A 117 3.74 -1.47 5.69
C VAL A 117 3.94 -0.03 5.19
N CYS A 118 4.84 0.72 5.81
CA CYS A 118 5.14 2.08 5.38
C CYS A 118 5.92 2.13 4.05
N ASP A 119 6.63 1.05 3.69
CA ASP A 119 7.36 0.97 2.43
C ASP A 119 6.44 0.89 1.20
N VAL A 120 5.20 0.46 1.39
CA VAL A 120 4.17 0.45 0.33
C VAL A 120 3.80 1.88 -0.05
N PHE A 121 3.91 2.83 0.89
CA PHE A 121 3.49 4.20 0.65
C PHE A 121 4.59 5.05 -0.01
N PRO A 122 4.18 6.02 -0.85
CA PRO A 122 5.07 7.02 -1.42
C PRO A 122 5.66 7.95 -0.36
N THR A 123 6.80 8.59 -0.68
CA THR A 123 7.69 9.26 0.28
C THR A 123 6.99 10.14 1.31
N VAL A 124 6.03 10.98 0.92
CA VAL A 124 5.35 11.88 1.87
C VAL A 124 4.46 11.14 2.84
N ILE A 125 3.69 10.17 2.34
CA ILE A 125 2.81 9.34 3.16
C ILE A 125 3.64 8.38 4.01
N ARG A 126 4.73 7.84 3.47
CA ARG A 126 5.68 7.00 4.18
C ARG A 126 6.24 7.70 5.41
N ILE A 127 6.71 8.95 5.31
CA ILE A 127 7.24 9.67 6.49
C ILE A 127 6.18 9.79 7.59
N GLY A 128 4.94 10.11 7.23
CA GLY A 128 3.83 10.16 8.17
C GLY A 128 3.51 8.80 8.78
N CYS A 129 3.54 7.75 7.96
CA CYS A 129 3.35 6.36 8.38
C CYS A 129 4.46 5.93 9.34
N ASP A 130 5.74 6.15 9.02
CA ASP A 130 6.89 5.80 9.86
C ASP A 130 6.76 6.45 11.23
N ILE A 131 6.50 7.76 11.29
CA ILE A 131 6.30 8.48 12.55
C ILE A 131 5.11 7.90 13.34
N PHE A 132 4.03 7.54 12.66
CA PHE A 132 2.85 6.97 13.30
C PHE A 132 3.11 5.57 13.85
N VAL A 133 3.72 4.68 13.05
CA VAL A 133 4.06 3.32 13.43
C VAL A 133 5.07 3.34 14.57
N ASP A 134 6.16 4.11 14.46
CA ASP A 134 7.17 4.22 15.50
C ASP A 134 6.58 4.69 16.84
N LYS A 135 5.69 5.69 16.80
CA LYS A 135 5.06 6.24 18.00
C LYS A 135 4.07 5.26 18.65
N ASN A 136 3.45 4.40 17.86
CA ASN A 136 2.37 3.52 18.31
C ASN A 136 2.73 2.03 18.24
N TYR A 137 3.99 1.67 17.99
CA TYR A 137 4.42 0.32 17.66
C TYR A 137 3.91 -0.73 18.65
N GLU A 138 4.18 -0.54 19.94
CA GLU A 138 3.76 -1.50 20.98
C GLU A 138 2.23 -1.69 21.01
N LYS A 139 1.47 -0.60 20.82
CA LYS A 139 0.01 -0.65 20.77
C LYS A 139 -0.47 -1.34 19.50
N LEU A 140 0.11 -1.02 18.35
CA LEU A 140 -0.26 -1.64 17.08
C LEU A 140 0.04 -3.15 17.10
N LEU A 141 1.20 -3.54 17.63
CA LEU A 141 1.56 -4.94 17.80
C LEU A 141 0.57 -5.68 18.70
N ASP A 142 0.24 -5.09 19.86
CA ASP A 142 -0.77 -5.64 20.78
C ASP A 142 -2.14 -5.72 20.13
N TYR A 143 -2.60 -4.65 19.48
CA TYR A 143 -3.96 -4.56 18.96
C TYR A 143 -4.19 -5.50 17.78
N LEU A 144 -3.21 -5.61 16.89
CA LEU A 144 -3.25 -6.52 15.75
C LEU A 144 -3.09 -7.98 16.21
N SER A 145 -2.22 -8.26 17.18
CA SER A 145 -2.04 -9.62 17.73
C SER A 145 -3.30 -10.12 18.43
N ASN A 146 -4.00 -9.24 19.16
CA ASN A 146 -5.25 -9.56 19.84
C ASN A 146 -6.50 -9.33 18.98
N LYS A 147 -6.33 -8.82 17.76
CA LYS A 147 -7.40 -8.53 16.79
C LYS A 147 -8.53 -7.69 17.37
N TYR A 148 -8.18 -6.60 18.05
CA TYR A 148 -9.18 -5.61 18.42
C TYR A 148 -9.89 -5.11 17.18
N SER A 149 -11.21 -4.87 17.30
CA SER A 149 -11.98 -4.33 16.19
C SER A 149 -11.49 -2.94 15.81
N THR A 150 -11.73 -2.53 14.58
CA THR A 150 -11.38 -1.20 14.07
C THR A 150 -11.91 -0.08 14.96
N GLU A 151 -13.15 -0.20 15.45
CA GLU A 151 -13.75 0.78 16.37
C GLU A 151 -13.00 0.86 17.70
N GLU A 152 -12.72 -0.28 18.33
CA GLU A 152 -12.00 -0.34 19.62
C GLU A 152 -10.59 0.20 19.49
N ALA A 153 -9.85 -0.25 18.48
CA ALA A 153 -8.47 0.16 18.26
C ALA A 153 -8.37 1.67 17.99
N CYS A 154 -9.25 2.21 17.14
CA CYS A 154 -9.23 3.63 16.81
C CYS A 154 -9.67 4.54 17.97
N ARG A 155 -10.57 4.08 18.84
CA ARG A 155 -10.84 4.76 20.13
C ARG A 155 -9.64 4.72 21.06
N MET A 156 -9.01 3.56 21.25
CA MET A 156 -7.86 3.41 22.14
C MET A 156 -6.60 4.14 21.65
N MET A 157 -6.50 4.39 20.33
CA MET A 157 -5.48 5.25 19.73
C MET A 157 -5.80 6.74 19.88
N GLY A 158 -7.01 7.11 20.31
CA GLY A 158 -7.48 8.48 20.46
C GLY A 158 -7.87 9.15 19.14
N ALA A 159 -7.96 8.40 18.04
CA ALA A 159 -8.33 8.92 16.73
C ALA A 159 -9.85 9.10 16.59
N CYS A 160 -10.64 8.26 17.27
CA CYS A 160 -12.08 8.40 17.38
C CYS A 160 -12.46 8.81 18.80
N THR A 161 -13.25 9.89 18.92
CA THR A 161 -14.01 10.18 20.13
C THR A 161 -15.38 9.49 20.04
N ASP A 162 -15.97 9.14 21.19
CA ASP A 162 -17.30 8.54 21.28
C ASP A 162 -18.40 9.31 20.52
#